data_AF-A0A7K3XYI4-F1
#
_entry.id   AF-A0A7K3XYI4-F1
#
_cell.length_a   1.000
_cell.length_b   1.000
_cell.length_c   1.000
_cell.angle_alpha   90.00
_cell.angle_beta   90.00
_cell.angle_gamma   90.00
#
_symmetry.space_group_name_H-M   'P 1'
#
loop_
_entity.id
_entity.type
_entity.pdbx_description
1 polymer ?
#
loop_
_entity_poly.entity_id
_entity_poly.type
_entity_poly.pdbx_seq_one_letter_code
_entity_poly.pdbx_strand_id
1 'polypeptide(L)'
;MSAKTCPACGFVVYGDVEKCPHCGTALVVAGMPAGGASALNTSRVLANWKTSVAASVFGLLAGGVRDGLIELGSSLSYDVAVLAFVASLIWAAISIWYAASFYPSLFRADCQRSSSSAAISFMNLFFGGILFGCLWNSNLTKRSKGISNVVYVVWAVLLYGIVTMMLAFS
;
A
#
# COMPACT_ATOMS: atom_id res chain seq x y z
N MET A 1 -39.45 28.19 -14.35
CA MET A 1 -38.33 27.46 -14.98
C MET A 1 -37.04 28.06 -14.44
N SER A 2 -36.16 27.27 -13.84
CA SER A 2 -34.88 27.78 -13.31
C SER A 2 -33.88 27.91 -14.47
N ALA A 3 -33.26 29.09 -14.61
CA ALA A 3 -32.22 29.35 -15.60
C ALA A 3 -30.85 29.30 -14.91
N LYS A 4 -29.90 28.56 -15.47
CA LYS A 4 -28.53 28.39 -14.94
C LYS A 4 -27.53 28.88 -15.99
N THR A 5 -26.60 29.75 -15.60
CA THR A 5 -25.53 30.23 -16.49
C THR A 5 -24.32 29.33 -16.39
N CYS A 6 -23.78 28.89 -17.53
CA CYS A 6 -22.58 28.06 -17.56
C CYS A 6 -21.35 28.85 -17.09
N PRO A 7 -20.58 28.37 -16.09
CA PRO A 7 -19.41 29.09 -15.58
C PRO A 7 -18.23 29.11 -16.55
N ALA A 8 -18.20 28.21 -17.53
CA ALA A 8 -17.09 28.12 -18.48
C ALA A 8 -17.27 29.00 -19.72
N CYS A 9 -18.49 29.11 -20.27
CA CYS A 9 -18.74 29.84 -21.53
C CYS A 9 -19.79 30.95 -21.42
N GLY A 10 -20.41 31.15 -20.25
CA GLY A 10 -21.44 32.18 -20.06
C GLY A 10 -22.79 31.88 -20.71
N PHE A 11 -22.95 30.72 -21.35
CA PHE A 11 -24.20 30.34 -22.01
C PHE A 11 -25.30 30.05 -20.98
N VAL A 12 -26.49 30.63 -21.17
CA VAL A 12 -27.65 30.44 -20.28
C VAL A 12 -28.42 29.20 -20.70
N VAL A 13 -28.61 28.29 -19.75
CA VAL A 13 -29.26 26.99 -19.97
C VAL A 13 -30.57 26.94 -19.20
N TYR A 14 -31.62 26.53 -19.89
CA TYR A 14 -32.97 26.41 -19.33
C TYR A 14 -33.29 24.92 -19.09
N GLY A 15 -33.68 24.57 -17.86
CA GLY A 15 -34.01 23.20 -17.46
C GLY A 15 -32.90 22.48 -16.69
N ASP A 16 -33.16 21.25 -16.27
CA ASP A 16 -32.24 20.41 -15.49
C ASP A 16 -31.41 19.51 -16.39
N VAL A 17 -30.42 20.11 -17.04
CA VAL A 17 -29.42 19.38 -17.84
C VAL A 17 -28.08 19.35 -17.10
N GLU A 18 -27.48 18.15 -17.01
CA GLU A 18 -26.23 17.92 -16.26
C GLU A 18 -24.99 18.54 -16.94
N LYS A 19 -25.08 18.81 -18.25
CA LYS A 19 -23.97 19.34 -19.05
C LYS A 19 -24.44 20.50 -19.93
N CYS A 20 -23.56 21.48 -20.12
CA CYS A 20 -23.80 22.58 -21.04
C CYS A 20 -23.83 22.07 -22.48
N PRO A 21 -24.91 22.30 -23.25
CA PRO A 21 -25.01 21.86 -24.63
C PRO A 21 -24.03 22.57 -25.58
N HIS A 22 -23.50 23.72 -25.16
CA HIS A 22 -22.60 24.53 -26.00
C HIS A 22 -21.13 24.14 -25.86
N CYS A 23 -20.67 23.75 -24.67
CA CYS A 23 -19.25 23.47 -24.41
C CYS A 23 -18.98 22.14 -23.69
N GLY A 24 -20.02 21.39 -23.32
CA GLY A 24 -19.89 20.10 -22.63
C GLY A 24 -19.52 20.19 -21.14
N THR A 25 -19.29 21.39 -20.59
CA THR A 25 -18.93 21.56 -19.17
C THR A 25 -20.09 21.17 -18.26
N ALA A 26 -19.80 20.42 -17.19
CA ALA A 26 -20.81 20.00 -16.22
C ALA A 26 -21.42 21.21 -15.50
N LEU A 27 -22.75 21.29 -15.44
CA LEU A 27 -23.49 22.33 -14.75
C LEU A 27 -23.83 21.81 -13.35
N VAL A 28 -23.10 22.29 -12.35
CA VAL A 28 -23.29 21.87 -10.96
C VAL A 28 -24.71 22.25 -10.53
N VAL A 29 -25.53 21.26 -10.18
CA VAL A 29 -26.92 21.45 -9.77
C VAL A 29 -26.94 22.22 -8.45
N ALA A 30 -27.28 23.51 -8.51
CA ALA A 30 -27.59 24.33 -7.34
C ALA A 30 -28.82 23.73 -6.63
N GLY A 31 -28.57 22.98 -5.56
CA GLY A 31 -29.56 22.14 -4.88
C GLY A 31 -28.93 20.88 -4.27
N MET A 32 -27.74 20.49 -4.75
CA MET A 32 -26.82 19.62 -4.02
C MET A 32 -25.65 20.46 -3.52
N PRO A 33 -25.13 20.22 -2.29
CA PRO A 33 -23.97 20.95 -1.80
C PRO A 33 -22.80 20.68 -2.73
N ALA A 34 -22.49 21.67 -3.56
CA ALA A 34 -21.25 21.76 -4.29
C ALA A 34 -20.12 21.96 -3.26
N GLY A 35 -19.26 20.96 -3.13
CA GLY A 35 -17.89 21.16 -2.64
C GLY A 35 -17.76 21.47 -1.15
N GLY A 36 -17.99 20.46 -0.31
CA GLY A 36 -17.49 20.40 1.06
C GLY A 36 -16.74 19.10 1.30
N ALA A 37 -15.48 19.03 0.84
CA ALA A 37 -14.49 18.00 1.17
C ALA A 37 -14.61 16.60 0.54
N SER A 38 -14.19 16.44 -0.72
CA SER A 38 -13.39 15.25 -1.12
C SER A 38 -11.95 15.31 -0.58
N ALA A 39 -11.69 16.18 0.40
CA ALA A 39 -10.40 16.35 1.08
C ALA A 39 -10.27 15.56 2.39
N LEU A 40 -11.30 14.86 2.89
CA LEU A 40 -11.31 14.36 4.27
C LEU A 40 -11.77 12.91 4.41
N ASN A 41 -11.14 12.00 3.67
CA ASN A 41 -11.15 10.59 4.06
C ASN A 41 -9.78 9.96 3.77
N THR A 42 -8.73 10.79 3.88
CA THR A 42 -7.34 10.31 3.97
C THR A 42 -7.14 9.82 5.40
N SER A 43 -6.65 8.59 5.57
CA SER A 43 -6.41 8.04 6.91
C SER A 43 -5.52 8.98 7.74
N ARG A 44 -5.66 8.93 9.07
CA ARG A 44 -4.85 9.76 9.98
C ARG A 44 -3.34 9.55 9.79
N VAL A 45 -2.96 8.31 9.44
CA VAL A 45 -1.57 7.94 9.09
C VAL A 45 -1.12 8.66 7.84
N LEU A 46 -1.90 8.60 6.76
CA LEU A 46 -1.56 9.24 5.48
C LEU A 46 -1.56 10.78 5.56
N ALA A 47 -2.44 11.35 6.37
CA ALA A 47 -2.49 12.80 6.58
C ALA A 47 -1.16 13.32 7.15
N ASN A 48 -0.56 12.58 8.08
CA ASN A 48 0.67 12.95 8.78
C ASN A 48 1.91 12.16 8.31
N TRP A 49 1.80 11.49 7.16
CA TRP A 49 2.84 10.57 6.72
C TRP A 49 4.17 11.29 6.43
N LYS A 50 5.24 10.80 7.05
CA LYS A 50 6.63 11.15 6.75
C LYS A 50 7.48 9.89 6.86
N THR A 51 8.07 9.46 5.75
CA THR A 51 8.97 8.31 5.73
C THR A 51 10.16 8.57 6.64
N SER A 52 10.38 7.67 7.60
CA SER A 52 11.59 7.72 8.43
C SER A 52 12.70 6.94 7.75
N VAL A 53 13.66 7.66 7.15
CA VAL A 53 14.80 7.05 6.43
C VAL A 53 15.60 6.16 7.35
N ALA A 54 15.91 6.62 8.57
CA ALA A 54 16.65 5.84 9.56
C ALA A 54 15.93 4.52 9.88
N ALA A 55 14.61 4.55 10.12
CA ALA A 55 13.86 3.35 10.42
C ALA A 55 13.80 2.39 9.21
N SER A 56 13.71 2.91 7.98
CA SER A 56 13.79 2.11 6.77
C SER A 56 15.15 1.44 6.59
N VAL A 57 16.25 2.14 6.88
CA VAL A 57 17.61 1.55 6.86
C VAL A 57 17.72 0.44 7.91
N PHE A 58 17.23 0.66 9.13
CA PHE A 58 17.17 -0.40 10.14
C PHE A 58 16.32 -1.59 9.72
N GLY A 59 15.17 -1.35 9.08
CA GLY A 59 14.32 -2.43 8.55
C GLY A 59 15.04 -3.27 7.50
N LEU A 60 15.78 -2.61 6.59
CA LEU A 60 16.57 -3.29 5.57
C LEU A 60 17.71 -4.11 6.18
N LEU A 61 18.47 -3.52 7.12
CA LEU A 61 19.57 -4.21 7.80
C LEU A 61 19.06 -5.39 8.63
N ALA A 62 17.93 -5.25 9.34
CA ALA A 62 17.31 -6.34 10.09
C ALA A 62 16.89 -7.49 9.16
N GLY A 63 16.36 -7.17 7.97
CA GLY A 63 16.05 -8.16 6.94
C GLY A 63 17.30 -8.92 6.47
N GLY A 64 18.37 -8.19 6.14
CA GLY A 64 19.63 -8.78 5.71
C GLY A 64 20.31 -9.64 6.79
N VAL A 65 20.29 -9.21 8.05
CA VAL A 65 20.80 -10.02 9.18
C VAL A 65 19.98 -11.30 9.34
N ARG A 66 18.64 -11.20 9.23
CA ARG A 66 17.76 -12.38 9.28
C ARG A 66 18.06 -13.37 8.15
N ASP A 67 18.22 -12.87 6.92
CA ASP A 67 18.55 -13.72 5.77
C ASP A 67 19.93 -14.37 5.94
N GLY A 68 20.94 -13.62 6.39
CA GLY A 68 22.27 -14.15 6.67
C GLY A 68 22.30 -15.19 7.80
N LEU A 69 21.49 -15.01 8.85
CA LEU A 69 21.36 -16.00 9.93
C LEU A 69 20.70 -17.29 9.46
N ILE A 70 19.71 -17.19 8.56
CA ILE A 70 19.06 -18.37 7.95
C ILE A 70 20.03 -19.13 7.06
N GLU A 71 20.78 -18.43 6.22
CA GLU A 71 21.77 -19.03 5.35
C GLU A 71 22.89 -19.70 6.15
N LEU A 72 23.44 -18.98 7.15
CA LEU A 72 24.45 -19.52 8.05
C LEU A 72 23.93 -20.76 8.79
N GLY A 73 22.75 -20.66 9.40
CA GLY A 73 22.14 -21.78 10.12
C GLY A 73 21.93 -23.00 9.23
N SER A 74 21.42 -22.79 8.01
CA SER A 74 21.17 -23.87 7.04
C SER A 74 22.45 -24.58 6.58
N SER A 75 23.61 -23.91 6.66
CA SER A 75 24.92 -24.49 6.31
C SER A 75 25.54 -25.34 7.43
N LEU A 76 25.06 -25.23 8.67
CA LEU A 76 25.65 -25.92 9.83
C LEU A 76 25.18 -27.37 9.98
N SER A 77 23.88 -27.62 9.81
CA SER A 77 23.32 -28.98 9.89
C SER A 77 21.97 -29.07 9.19
N TYR A 78 21.57 -30.31 8.87
CA TYR A 78 20.26 -30.60 8.28
C TYR A 78 19.10 -30.16 9.19
N ASP A 79 19.16 -30.49 10.49
CA ASP A 79 18.09 -30.12 11.43
C ASP A 79 17.90 -28.60 11.54
N VAL A 80 19.00 -27.83 11.51
CA VAL A 80 18.93 -26.37 11.52
C VAL A 80 18.40 -25.84 10.18
N ALA A 81 18.75 -26.47 9.05
CA ALA A 81 18.17 -26.12 7.75
C ALA A 81 16.66 -26.33 7.70
N VAL A 82 16.15 -27.43 8.26
CA VAL A 82 14.71 -27.69 8.38
C VAL A 82 14.04 -26.62 9.25
N LEU A 83 14.63 -26.28 10.39
CA LEU A 83 14.10 -25.22 11.26
C LEU A 83 14.11 -23.84 10.55
N ALA A 84 15.17 -23.53 9.83
CA ALA A 84 15.31 -22.29 9.06
C ALA A 84 14.30 -22.20 7.91
N PHE A 85 13.97 -23.34 7.30
CA PHE A 85 12.90 -23.45 6.31
C PHE A 85 11.53 -23.17 6.94
N VAL A 86 11.19 -23.80 8.07
CA VAL A 86 9.94 -23.53 8.81
C VAL A 86 9.84 -22.07 9.22
N ALA A 87 10.92 -21.49 9.76
CA ALA A 87 10.98 -20.08 10.12
C ALA A 87 10.76 -19.17 8.89
N SER A 88 11.25 -19.58 7.72
CA SER A 88 11.04 -18.86 6.46
C SER A 88 9.60 -18.91 5.97
N LEU A 89 8.90 -20.04 6.15
CA LEU A 89 7.47 -20.14 5.84
C LEU A 89 6.62 -19.25 6.76
N ILE A 90 6.90 -19.24 8.06
CA ILE A 90 6.22 -18.37 9.02
C ILE A 90 6.45 -16.90 8.66
N TRP A 91 7.69 -16.55 8.36
CA TRP A 91 8.06 -15.21 7.90
C TRP A 91 7.32 -14.81 6.62
N ALA A 92 7.27 -15.69 5.63
CA ALA A 92 6.53 -15.48 4.39
C ALA A 92 5.04 -15.20 4.68
N ALA A 93 4.41 -16.00 5.54
CA ALA A 93 3.01 -15.81 5.91
C ALA A 93 2.76 -14.44 6.57
N ILE A 94 3.63 -14.02 7.49
CA ILE A 94 3.54 -12.70 8.14
C ILE A 94 3.71 -11.57 7.11
N SER A 95 4.70 -11.69 6.21
CA SER A 95 4.98 -10.68 5.18
C SER A 95 3.82 -10.56 4.18
N ILE A 96 3.19 -11.67 3.79
CA ILE A 96 2.01 -11.72 2.94
C ILE A 96 0.83 -11.07 3.67
N TRP A 97 0.59 -11.41 4.93
CA TRP A 97 -0.45 -10.76 5.73
C TRP A 97 -0.23 -9.25 5.83
N TYR A 98 1.02 -8.82 6.03
CA TYR A 98 1.38 -7.41 6.07
C TYR A 98 1.03 -6.72 4.73
N ALA A 99 1.46 -7.28 3.61
CA ALA A 99 1.23 -6.71 2.28
C ALA A 99 -0.25 -6.79 1.82
N ALA A 100 -0.97 -7.84 2.19
CA ALA A 100 -2.35 -8.06 1.79
C ALA A 100 -3.37 -7.31 2.65
N SER A 101 -3.10 -7.19 3.96
CA SER A 101 -4.07 -6.69 4.94
C SER A 101 -3.62 -5.40 5.63
N PHE A 102 -2.42 -5.40 6.21
CA PHE A 102 -1.95 -4.26 6.99
C PHE A 102 -1.66 -3.05 6.11
N TYR A 103 -0.80 -3.18 5.10
CA TYR A 103 -0.39 -2.08 4.24
C TYR A 103 -1.58 -1.42 3.51
N PRO A 104 -2.51 -2.16 2.87
CA PRO A 104 -3.68 -1.56 2.23
C PRO A 104 -4.61 -0.86 3.21
N SER A 105 -4.64 -1.31 4.47
CA SER A 105 -5.47 -0.66 5.50
C SER A 105 -5.05 0.77 5.79
N LEU A 106 -3.77 1.11 5.59
CA LEU A 106 -3.27 2.48 5.78
C LEU A 106 -3.91 3.48 4.80
N PHE A 107 -4.48 3.00 3.70
CA PHE A 107 -5.15 3.84 2.69
C PHE A 107 -6.66 3.95 2.88
N ARG A 108 -7.23 3.25 3.87
CA ARG A 108 -8.67 3.34 4.14
C ARG A 108 -8.99 4.54 5.02
N ALA A 109 -10.08 5.21 4.69
CA ALA A 109 -10.56 6.41 5.36
C ALA A 109 -10.90 6.21 6.84
N ASP A 110 -11.48 5.06 7.15
CA ASP A 110 -11.88 4.61 8.49
C ASP A 110 -10.70 4.09 9.32
N CYS A 111 -9.48 4.06 8.77
CA CYS A 111 -8.32 3.58 9.48
C CYS A 111 -7.90 4.56 10.58
N GLN A 112 -8.39 4.30 11.80
CA GLN A 112 -8.04 5.01 13.04
C GLN A 112 -6.67 4.59 13.62
N ARG A 113 -5.90 3.74 12.93
CA ARG A 113 -4.62 3.24 13.45
C ARG A 113 -3.66 4.41 13.66
N SER A 114 -3.24 4.59 14.90
CA SER A 114 -2.14 5.48 15.25
C SER A 114 -0.84 4.69 15.26
N SER A 115 -0.37 4.28 14.09
CA SER A 115 0.95 3.66 13.95
C SER A 115 2.00 4.73 13.69
N SER A 116 3.15 4.64 14.35
CA SER A 116 4.25 5.58 14.11
C SER A 116 4.77 5.42 12.69
N SER A 117 5.13 6.55 12.06
CA SER A 117 5.68 6.51 10.71
C SER A 117 7.01 5.74 10.67
N ALA A 118 7.79 5.81 11.75
CA ALA A 118 9.02 5.04 11.92
C ALA A 118 8.75 3.52 11.88
N ALA A 119 7.77 3.01 12.64
CA ALA A 119 7.46 1.59 12.65
C ALA A 119 6.99 1.10 11.27
N ILE A 120 6.14 1.88 10.59
CA ILE A 120 5.69 1.53 9.23
C ILE A 120 6.87 1.56 8.24
N SER A 121 7.73 2.59 8.30
CA SER A 121 8.91 2.70 7.45
C SER A 121 9.91 1.57 7.66
N PHE A 122 10.07 1.09 8.90
CA PHE A 122 10.84 -0.11 9.23
C PHE A 122 10.19 -1.35 8.59
N MET A 123 8.92 -1.59 8.87
CA MET A 123 8.20 -2.79 8.40
C MET A 123 8.13 -2.86 6.88
N ASN A 124 8.02 -1.71 6.19
CA ASN A 124 8.02 -1.66 4.74
C ASN A 124 9.31 -2.24 4.14
N LEU A 125 10.48 -1.85 4.65
CA LEU A 125 11.77 -2.37 4.15
C LEU A 125 12.08 -3.76 4.72
N PHE A 126 11.64 -4.05 5.94
CA PHE A 126 11.85 -5.35 6.57
C PHE A 126 11.13 -6.47 5.83
N PHE A 127 9.86 -6.27 5.45
CA PHE A 127 9.10 -7.26 4.67
C PHE A 127 9.24 -7.11 3.15
N GLY A 128 9.19 -5.87 2.66
CA GLY A 128 9.19 -5.61 1.22
C GLY A 128 10.57 -5.61 0.58
N GLY A 129 11.64 -5.67 1.38
CA GLY A 129 13.01 -5.49 0.92
C GLY A 129 13.20 -4.14 0.22
N ILE A 130 14.32 -3.99 -0.51
CA ILE A 130 14.65 -2.74 -1.20
C ILE A 130 13.56 -2.33 -2.19
N LEU A 131 13.09 -3.27 -3.02
CA LEU A 131 12.15 -2.96 -4.10
C LEU A 131 10.76 -2.59 -3.57
N PHE A 132 10.06 -3.52 -2.94
CA PHE A 132 8.68 -3.30 -2.53
C PHE A 132 8.60 -2.35 -1.33
N GLY A 133 9.57 -2.38 -0.43
CA GLY A 133 9.61 -1.46 0.71
C GLY A 133 9.76 0.00 0.29
N CYS A 134 10.65 0.29 -0.67
CA CYS A 134 10.77 1.64 -1.22
C CYS A 134 9.51 2.05 -1.97
N LEU A 135 8.91 1.15 -2.76
CA LEU A 135 7.64 1.41 -3.45
C LEU A 135 6.52 1.71 -2.45
N TRP A 136 6.40 0.95 -1.37
CA TRP A 136 5.40 1.16 -0.31
C TRP A 136 5.58 2.50 0.39
N ASN A 137 6.81 2.87 0.75
CA ASN A 137 7.10 4.20 1.30
C ASN A 137 6.78 5.34 0.31
N SER A 138 7.16 5.19 -0.96
CA SER A 138 6.84 6.16 -2.02
C SER A 138 5.33 6.32 -2.20
N ASN A 139 4.59 5.21 -2.19
CA ASN A 139 3.14 5.18 -2.34
C ASN A 139 2.42 5.85 -1.16
N LEU A 140 2.89 5.63 0.07
CA LEU A 140 2.39 6.35 1.25
C LEU A 140 2.66 7.87 1.14
N THR A 141 3.85 8.25 0.66
CA THR A 141 4.21 9.67 0.41
C THR A 141 3.32 10.31 -0.66
N LYS A 142 3.03 9.57 -1.74
CA LYS A 142 2.10 10.00 -2.80
C LYS A 142 0.63 9.85 -2.41
N ARG A 143 0.34 9.30 -1.23
CA ARG A 143 -1.02 8.95 -0.75
C ARG A 143 -1.80 8.11 -1.76
N SER A 144 -1.11 7.26 -2.52
CA SER A 144 -1.69 6.38 -3.53
C SER A 144 -1.23 4.95 -3.27
N LYS A 145 -2.19 4.04 -3.02
CA LYS A 145 -1.90 2.65 -2.64
C LYS A 145 -1.00 1.92 -3.64
N GLY A 146 -1.22 2.19 -4.93
CA GLY A 146 -0.62 1.45 -6.03
C GLY A 146 -1.06 -0.02 -6.07
N ILE A 147 -0.37 -0.81 -6.89
CA ILE A 147 -0.57 -2.27 -7.04
C ILE A 147 0.60 -3.10 -6.48
N SER A 148 1.66 -2.45 -6.00
CA SER A 148 2.91 -3.13 -5.61
C SER A 148 2.73 -4.14 -4.48
N ASN A 149 1.75 -3.94 -3.59
CA ASN A 149 1.42 -4.89 -2.54
C ASN A 149 0.79 -6.18 -3.10
N VAL A 150 -0.04 -6.07 -4.15
CA VAL A 150 -0.63 -7.24 -4.84
C VAL A 150 0.46 -8.00 -5.58
N VAL A 151 1.34 -7.28 -6.29
CA VAL A 151 2.48 -7.87 -6.98
C VAL A 151 3.40 -8.62 -6.00
N TYR A 152 3.68 -8.03 -4.84
CA TYR A 152 4.45 -8.69 -3.79
C TYR A 152 3.80 -9.99 -3.31
N VAL A 153 2.50 -9.97 -3.03
CA VAL A 153 1.76 -11.15 -2.56
C VAL A 153 1.83 -12.27 -3.58
N VAL A 154 1.57 -11.98 -4.86
CA VAL A 154 1.66 -12.99 -5.94
C VAL A 154 3.08 -13.55 -6.05
N TRP A 155 4.08 -12.67 -6.07
CA TRP A 155 5.49 -13.07 -6.13
C TRP A 155 5.89 -13.96 -4.94
N ALA A 156 5.53 -13.58 -3.71
CA ALA A 156 5.85 -14.33 -2.50
C ALA A 156 5.16 -15.70 -2.50
N VAL A 157 3.86 -15.78 -2.84
CA VAL A 157 3.14 -17.06 -2.93
C VAL A 157 3.76 -17.99 -3.97
N LEU A 158 4.11 -17.47 -5.15
CA LEU A 158 4.76 -18.27 -6.18
C LEU A 158 6.15 -18.76 -5.74
N LEU A 159 6.97 -17.87 -5.18
CA LEU A 159 8.33 -18.23 -4.74
C LEU A 159 8.30 -19.32 -3.67
N TYR A 160 7.57 -19.11 -2.57
CA TYR A 160 7.52 -20.08 -1.47
C TYR A 160 6.71 -21.33 -1.84
N GLY A 161 5.72 -21.21 -2.72
CA GLY A 161 5.01 -22.36 -3.28
C GLY A 161 5.94 -23.27 -4.06
N ILE A 162 6.73 -22.72 -4.98
CA ILE A 162 7.72 -23.48 -5.77
C ILE A 162 8.75 -24.15 -4.87
N VAL A 163 9.32 -23.41 -3.91
CA VAL A 163 10.32 -23.97 -2.97
C VAL A 163 9.73 -25.13 -2.16
N THR A 164 8.50 -24.97 -1.66
CA THR A 164 7.83 -26.05 -0.91
C THR A 164 7.56 -27.27 -1.79
N MET A 165 7.17 -27.07 -3.05
CA MET A 165 6.99 -28.18 -3.98
C MET A 165 8.31 -28.88 -4.28
N MET A 166 9.39 -28.15 -4.55
CA MET A 166 10.71 -28.74 -4.79
C MET A 166 11.17 -29.63 -3.64
N LEU A 167 10.97 -29.17 -2.39
CA LEU A 167 11.31 -29.94 -1.19
C LEU A 167 10.41 -31.16 -0.96
N ALA A 168 9.16 -31.12 -1.41
CA ALA A 168 8.24 -32.25 -1.27
C ALA A 168 8.54 -33.40 -2.26
N PHE A 169 9.28 -33.13 -3.34
CA PHE A 169 9.62 -34.10 -4.39
C PHE A 169 11.12 -34.46 -4.46
N SER A 170 11.94 -33.90 -3.56
CA SER A 170 13.37 -34.21 -3.39
C SER A 170 13.57 -35.25 -2.30
#